data_AF-E9S9N8-F1
#
_entry.id   AF-E9S9N8-F1
#
_cell.length_a   1.000
_cell.length_b   1.000
_cell.length_c   1.000
_cell.angle_alpha   90.00
_cell.angle_beta   90.00
_cell.angle_gamma   90.00
#
_symmetry.space_group_name_H-M   'P 1'
#
loop_
_entity.id
_entity.type
_entity.pdbx_description
1 polymer ?
#
loop_
_entity_poly.entity_id
_entity_poly.type
_entity_poly.pdbx_seq_one_letter_code
_entity_poly.pdbx_strand_id
1 'polypeptide(L)'
;MKEFLSNIWVKRAVGVFNLVYFAVIGLLTFATFLYDLEFTEGQEQSFFTIYVAASVIFLLLMIYSREVMVTKIISVLMLLVVFCLLLFNMYDWILVIPPLVVAVIMFFVSGTHETVKVVMGTIYLLMYVLGLVAYFVFNMLFGGTSTLTELNANLDRDSDVFRTYASEYTKICDVTRDNNVLSPDGEYRIILYDVQNSDKGGVSICVVPNGQDIKLRFFTLKQKGIRKTISNKGIRGTVPDVGWTKEDDGTLVVLYRLSPESELKKTSVTVMPQKQYLEFLGIS
;
A
#
# COMPACT_ATOMS: atom_id res chain seq x y z
N MET A 1 12.12 -19.38 38.91
CA MET A 1 12.05 -18.80 37.54
C MET A 1 12.89 -19.56 36.51
N LYS A 2 14.18 -19.87 36.76
CA LYS A 2 15.02 -20.63 35.81
C LYS A 2 14.48 -22.01 35.45
N GLU A 3 13.95 -22.77 36.42
CA GLU A 3 13.40 -24.12 36.15
C GLU A 3 12.13 -24.12 35.28
N PHE A 4 11.29 -23.09 35.43
CA PHE A 4 10.09 -22.93 34.60
C PHE A 4 10.46 -22.57 33.15
N LEU A 5 11.44 -21.69 32.96
CA LEU A 5 11.96 -21.29 31.64
C LEU A 5 12.90 -22.34 31.00
N SER A 6 13.39 -23.33 31.75
CA SER A 6 14.13 -24.45 31.15
C SER A 6 13.21 -25.55 30.64
N ASN A 7 11.92 -25.53 31.01
CA ASN A 7 10.98 -26.59 30.67
C ASN A 7 10.74 -26.66 29.15
N ILE A 8 10.90 -27.86 28.59
CA ILE A 8 10.72 -28.14 27.16
C ILE A 8 9.30 -27.80 26.68
N TRP A 9 8.29 -28.00 27.53
CA TRP A 9 6.89 -27.71 27.21
C TRP A 9 6.63 -26.21 27.12
N VAL A 10 7.24 -25.42 28.01
CA VAL A 10 7.15 -23.95 27.99
C VAL A 10 7.82 -23.41 26.71
N LYS A 11 8.99 -23.93 26.33
CA LYS A 11 9.66 -23.55 25.08
C LYS A 11 8.82 -23.88 23.84
N ARG A 12 8.18 -25.05 23.82
CA ARG A 12 7.26 -25.45 22.73
C ARG A 12 6.04 -24.54 22.65
N ALA A 13 5.43 -24.20 23.80
CA ALA A 13 4.30 -23.27 23.85
C ALA A 13 4.69 -21.88 23.32
N VAL A 14 5.85 -21.34 23.72
CA VAL A 14 6.38 -20.08 23.18
C VAL A 14 6.66 -20.19 21.67
N GLY A 15 7.19 -21.33 21.21
CA GLY A 15 7.42 -21.58 19.80
C GLY A 15 6.14 -21.55 18.95
N VAL A 16 5.03 -22.08 19.47
CA VAL A 16 3.71 -21.99 18.82
C VAL A 16 3.15 -20.57 18.93
N PHE A 17 3.33 -19.88 20.04
CA PHE A 17 2.91 -18.49 20.21
C PHE A 17 3.60 -17.56 19.20
N ASN A 18 4.88 -17.80 18.86
CA ASN A 18 5.60 -17.03 17.84
C ASN A 18 5.01 -17.17 16.43
N LEU A 19 4.15 -18.17 16.19
CA LEU A 19 3.39 -18.27 14.94
C LEU A 19 2.42 -17.10 14.77
N VAL A 20 1.98 -16.48 15.87
CA VAL A 20 1.18 -15.25 15.83
C VAL A 20 1.93 -14.13 15.12
N TYR A 21 3.21 -13.93 15.43
CA TYR A 21 4.01 -12.89 14.75
C TYR A 21 4.13 -13.18 13.26
N PHE A 22 4.45 -14.42 12.88
CA PHE A 22 4.51 -14.81 11.48
C PHE A 22 3.17 -14.61 10.75
N ALA A 23 2.05 -14.96 11.40
CA ALA A 23 0.71 -14.76 10.85
C ALA A 23 0.35 -13.28 10.70
N VAL A 24 0.72 -12.43 11.67
CA VAL A 24 0.51 -10.98 11.59
C VAL A 24 1.29 -10.38 10.42
N ILE A 25 2.58 -10.72 10.28
CA ILE A 25 3.40 -10.24 9.15
C ILE A 25 2.84 -10.78 7.82
N GLY A 26 2.45 -12.06 7.75
CA GLY A 26 1.85 -12.65 6.56
C GLY A 26 0.51 -12.01 6.17
N LEU A 27 -0.34 -11.71 7.15
CA LEU A 27 -1.60 -10.98 6.94
C LEU A 27 -1.33 -9.56 6.47
N LEU A 28 -0.36 -8.88 7.07
CA LEU A 28 0.06 -7.54 6.65
C LEU A 28 0.56 -7.56 5.21
N THR A 29 1.44 -8.50 4.84
CA THR A 29 1.90 -8.70 3.46
C THR A 29 0.73 -8.90 2.51
N PHE A 30 -0.23 -9.76 2.86
CA PHE A 30 -1.42 -10.02 2.05
C PHE A 30 -2.33 -8.78 1.95
N ALA A 31 -2.50 -8.02 3.03
CA ALA A 31 -3.25 -6.78 3.02
C ALA A 31 -2.60 -5.75 2.09
N THR A 32 -1.28 -5.55 2.20
CA THR A 32 -0.54 -4.62 1.35
C THR A 32 -0.44 -5.05 -0.11
N PHE A 33 -0.67 -6.34 -0.40
CA PHE A 33 -0.83 -6.81 -1.78
C PHE A 33 -2.19 -6.39 -2.37
N LEU A 34 -3.25 -6.39 -1.56
CA LEU A 34 -4.62 -6.10 -2.01
C LEU A 34 -5.01 -4.62 -1.90
N TYR A 35 -4.38 -3.88 -1.00
CA TYR A 35 -4.73 -2.52 -0.62
C TYR A 35 -3.47 -1.66 -0.54
N ASP A 36 -3.59 -0.38 -0.89
CA ASP A 36 -2.58 0.62 -0.56
C ASP A 36 -2.78 1.05 0.90
N LEU A 37 -1.69 1.05 1.66
CA LEU A 37 -1.69 1.41 3.08
C LEU A 37 -1.34 2.90 3.20
N GLU A 38 -2.28 3.68 3.71
CA GLU A 38 -2.05 5.10 4.05
C GLU A 38 -2.08 5.28 5.55
N PHE A 39 -1.03 5.86 6.12
CA PHE A 39 -1.01 6.19 7.54
C PHE A 39 -1.96 7.34 7.86
N THR A 40 -2.55 7.30 9.05
CA THR A 40 -3.34 8.42 9.55
C THR A 40 -2.41 9.56 9.98
N GLU A 41 -2.73 10.79 9.58
CA GLU A 41 -1.94 11.98 9.88
C GLU A 41 -1.51 12.04 11.36
N GLY A 42 -0.20 12.19 11.59
CA GLY A 42 0.40 12.31 12.92
C GLY A 42 0.51 11.01 13.73
N GLN A 43 0.04 9.87 13.22
CA GLN A 43 0.11 8.58 13.94
C GLN A 43 1.24 7.65 13.48
N GLU A 44 1.97 7.99 12.43
CA GLU A 44 3.09 7.22 11.87
C GLU A 44 4.14 6.86 12.94
N GLN A 45 4.60 7.86 13.69
CA GLN A 45 5.62 7.67 14.72
C GLN A 45 5.15 6.77 15.87
N SER A 46 3.88 6.90 16.25
CA SER A 46 3.27 6.07 17.29
C SER A 46 3.16 4.62 16.84
N PHE A 47 2.71 4.40 15.60
CA PHE A 47 2.65 3.07 15.01
C PHE A 47 4.05 2.44 14.92
N PHE A 48 5.03 3.16 14.38
CA PHE A 48 6.40 2.67 14.24
C PHE A 48 7.00 2.26 15.59
N THR A 49 6.80 3.09 16.62
CA THR A 49 7.33 2.80 17.97
C THR A 49 6.74 1.51 18.54
N ILE A 50 5.41 1.35 18.45
CA ILE A 50 4.72 0.13 18.92
C ILE A 50 5.16 -1.08 18.10
N TYR A 51 5.27 -0.92 16.78
CA TYR A 51 5.62 -1.99 15.86
C TYR A 51 7.06 -2.49 16.06
N VAL A 52 8.01 -1.59 16.28
CA VAL A 52 9.40 -1.93 16.65
C VAL A 52 9.44 -2.60 18.02
N ALA A 53 8.75 -2.05 19.02
CA ALA A 53 8.72 -2.64 20.36
C ALA A 53 8.15 -4.07 20.35
N ALA A 54 7.04 -4.30 19.64
CA ALA A 54 6.46 -5.62 19.45
C ALA A 54 7.43 -6.56 18.72
N SER A 55 8.07 -6.10 17.65
CA SER A 55 9.04 -6.88 16.89
C SER A 55 10.25 -7.30 17.74
N VAL A 56 10.75 -6.42 18.61
CA VAL A 56 11.83 -6.75 19.56
C VAL A 56 11.38 -7.79 20.57
N ILE A 57 10.17 -7.68 21.12
CA ILE A 57 9.62 -8.68 22.05
C ILE A 57 9.53 -10.05 21.37
N PHE A 58 8.96 -10.12 20.16
CA PHE A 58 8.86 -11.37 19.42
C PHE A 58 10.23 -11.92 19.01
N LEU A 59 11.20 -11.06 18.68
CA LEU A 59 12.58 -11.48 18.43
C LEU A 59 13.17 -12.19 19.66
N LEU A 60 13.04 -11.61 20.86
CA LEU A 60 13.54 -12.21 22.09
C LEU A 60 12.85 -13.56 22.39
N LEU A 61 11.53 -13.63 22.19
CA LEU A 61 10.78 -14.87 22.35
C LEU A 61 11.21 -15.95 21.33
N MET A 62 11.47 -15.56 20.09
CA MET A 62 11.94 -16.47 19.05
C MET A 62 13.37 -16.96 19.30
N ILE A 63 14.26 -16.10 19.80
CA ILE A 63 15.61 -16.50 20.23
C ILE A 63 15.52 -17.53 21.37
N TYR A 64 14.61 -17.30 22.33
CA TYR A 64 14.39 -18.24 23.43
C TYR A 64 13.85 -19.61 22.95
N SER A 65 12.97 -19.64 21.95
CA SER A 65 12.42 -20.87 21.37
C SER A 65 13.20 -21.39 20.15
N ARG A 66 14.42 -20.90 19.87
CA ARG A 66 15.18 -21.17 18.63
C ARG A 66 15.45 -22.65 18.30
N GLU A 67 15.39 -23.51 19.32
CA GLU A 67 15.59 -24.96 19.17
C GLU A 67 14.30 -25.74 18.85
N VAL A 68 13.14 -25.10 18.95
CA VAL A 68 11.85 -25.70 18.63
C VAL A 68 11.68 -25.77 17.11
N MET A 69 11.25 -26.92 16.60
CA MET A 69 11.06 -27.15 15.15
C MET A 69 10.17 -26.09 14.49
N VAL A 70 9.07 -25.69 15.13
CA VAL A 70 8.16 -24.65 14.63
C VAL A 70 8.91 -23.33 14.41
N THR A 71 9.67 -22.86 15.40
CA THR A 71 10.47 -21.63 15.28
C THR A 71 11.55 -21.76 14.21
N LYS A 72 12.20 -22.93 14.07
CA LYS A 72 13.19 -23.18 13.02
C LYS A 72 12.60 -23.00 11.62
N ILE A 73 11.41 -23.56 11.38
CA ILE A 73 10.71 -23.44 10.08
C ILE A 73 10.29 -21.98 9.85
N ILE A 74 9.68 -21.33 10.85
CA ILE A 74 9.27 -19.93 10.77
C ILE A 74 10.47 -19.02 10.46
N SER A 75 11.61 -19.20 11.12
CA SER A 75 12.81 -18.39 10.88
C SER A 75 13.32 -18.45 9.44
N VAL A 76 13.14 -19.60 8.76
CA VAL A 76 13.50 -19.75 7.35
C VAL A 76 12.42 -19.11 6.46
N LEU A 77 11.14 -19.46 6.67
CA LEU A 77 10.04 -18.96 5.85
C LEU A 77 9.81 -17.44 5.97
N MET A 78 10.16 -16.83 7.10
CA MET A 78 9.94 -15.40 7.34
C MET A 78 10.70 -14.54 6.33
N LEU A 79 11.89 -14.95 5.88
CA LEU A 79 12.64 -14.22 4.85
C LEU A 79 11.89 -14.16 3.51
N LEU A 80 11.13 -15.20 3.17
CA LEU A 80 10.29 -15.21 1.97
C LEU A 80 9.09 -14.27 2.13
N VAL A 81 8.42 -14.29 3.28
CA VAL A 81 7.26 -13.42 3.55
C VAL A 81 7.68 -11.94 3.55
N VAL A 82 8.83 -11.63 4.17
CA VAL A 82 9.37 -10.27 4.19
C VAL A 82 9.82 -9.83 2.79
N PHE A 83 10.31 -10.74 1.95
CA PHE A 83 10.62 -10.41 0.57
C PHE A 83 9.37 -9.94 -0.18
N CYS A 84 8.26 -10.68 -0.06
CA CYS A 84 6.99 -10.27 -0.64
C CYS A 84 6.50 -8.93 -0.04
N LEU A 85 6.63 -8.75 1.29
CA LEU A 85 6.29 -7.48 1.94
C LEU A 85 7.09 -6.31 1.35
N LEU A 86 8.39 -6.52 1.13
CA LEU A 86 9.29 -5.55 0.54
C LEU A 86 8.88 -5.19 -0.89
N LEU A 87 8.57 -6.19 -1.73
CA LEU A 87 8.15 -5.96 -3.11
C LEU A 87 6.85 -5.16 -3.20
N PHE A 88 5.89 -5.39 -2.29
CA PHE A 88 4.62 -4.70 -2.30
C PHE A 88 4.69 -3.29 -1.68
N ASN A 89 5.63 -3.05 -0.76
CA ASN A 89 5.74 -1.81 0.00
C ASN A 89 7.11 -1.14 -0.18
N MET A 90 7.66 -1.10 -1.40
CA MET A 90 9.04 -0.65 -1.62
C MET A 90 9.26 0.83 -1.25
N TYR A 91 8.21 1.64 -1.22
CA TYR A 91 8.27 3.05 -0.81
C TYR A 91 7.96 3.26 0.67
N ASP A 92 7.39 2.27 1.36
CA ASP A 92 7.06 2.34 2.79
C ASP A 92 8.00 1.45 3.62
N TRP A 93 9.17 2.01 3.90
CA TRP A 93 10.23 1.34 4.67
C TRP A 93 9.86 1.13 6.15
N ILE A 94 8.90 1.89 6.68
CA ILE A 94 8.47 1.81 8.08
C ILE A 94 7.85 0.42 8.35
N LEU A 95 7.11 -0.13 7.39
CA LEU A 95 6.52 -1.46 7.48
C LEU A 95 7.53 -2.59 7.31
N VAL A 96 8.52 -2.40 6.44
CA VAL A 96 9.46 -3.44 6.00
C VAL A 96 10.63 -3.63 6.97
N ILE A 97 11.19 -2.55 7.52
CA ILE A 97 12.44 -2.60 8.30
C ILE A 97 12.31 -3.49 9.55
N PRO A 98 11.31 -3.33 10.43
CA PRO A 98 11.23 -4.13 11.65
C PRO A 98 11.17 -5.66 11.39
N PRO A 99 10.28 -6.19 10.53
CA PRO A 99 10.25 -7.62 10.27
C PRO A 99 11.45 -8.11 9.47
N LEU A 100 12.09 -7.28 8.63
CA LEU A 100 13.34 -7.62 7.96
C LEU A 100 14.47 -7.87 8.95
N VAL A 101 14.65 -6.98 9.93
CA VAL A 101 15.65 -7.15 10.99
C VAL A 101 15.39 -8.43 11.79
N VAL A 102 14.13 -8.68 12.18
CA VAL A 102 13.75 -9.91 12.89
C VAL A 102 14.06 -11.16 12.05
N ALA A 103 13.68 -11.16 10.77
CA ALA A 103 13.89 -12.30 9.87
C ALA A 103 15.37 -12.61 9.66
N VAL A 104 16.20 -11.58 9.41
CA VAL A 104 17.64 -11.74 9.20
C VAL A 104 18.31 -12.27 10.47
N ILE A 105 18.06 -11.65 11.63
CA ILE A 105 18.66 -12.10 12.89
C ILE A 105 18.21 -13.54 13.20
N MET A 106 16.91 -13.83 13.10
CA MET A 106 16.39 -15.15 13.42
C MET A 106 16.87 -16.24 12.45
N PHE A 107 17.11 -15.93 11.18
CA PHE A 107 17.67 -16.87 10.22
C PHE A 107 19.03 -17.39 10.70
N PHE A 108 19.95 -16.49 11.06
CA PHE A 108 21.28 -16.85 11.54
C PHE A 108 21.27 -17.49 12.94
N VAL A 109 20.47 -16.95 13.85
CA VAL A 109 20.41 -17.41 15.26
C VAL A 109 19.60 -18.71 15.42
N SER A 110 18.77 -19.09 14.45
CA SER A 110 17.98 -20.32 14.54
C SER A 110 18.85 -21.57 14.73
N GLY A 111 18.34 -22.55 15.49
CA GLY A 111 19.03 -23.84 15.67
C GLY A 111 18.94 -24.78 14.45
N THR A 112 18.76 -24.25 13.25
CA THR A 112 18.76 -25.05 12.01
C THR A 112 20.17 -25.52 11.67
N HIS A 113 20.29 -26.59 10.88
CA HIS A 113 21.58 -27.08 10.43
C HIS A 113 22.30 -26.03 9.57
N GLU A 114 23.60 -25.86 9.77
CA GLU A 114 24.42 -24.86 9.06
C GLU A 114 24.34 -25.02 7.54
N THR A 115 24.30 -26.25 7.03
CA THR A 115 24.13 -26.52 5.59
C THR A 115 22.84 -25.90 5.04
N VAL A 116 21.72 -25.97 5.79
CA VAL A 116 20.44 -25.38 5.37
C VAL A 116 20.53 -23.86 5.36
N LYS A 117 21.17 -23.25 6.35
CA LYS A 117 21.37 -21.79 6.39
C LYS A 117 22.22 -21.30 5.23
N VAL A 118 23.27 -22.04 4.88
CA VAL A 118 24.12 -21.68 3.73
C VAL A 118 23.33 -21.76 2.44
N VAL A 119 22.64 -22.87 2.19
CA VAL A 119 21.86 -23.07 0.94
C VAL A 119 20.67 -22.09 0.86
N MET A 120 19.87 -21.96 1.90
CA MET A 120 18.74 -21.03 1.90
C MET A 120 19.21 -19.58 1.88
N GLY A 121 20.34 -19.27 2.52
CA GLY A 121 20.92 -17.93 2.53
C GLY A 121 21.36 -17.49 1.14
N THR A 122 21.99 -18.36 0.36
CA THR A 122 22.36 -18.05 -1.03
C THR A 122 21.13 -17.90 -1.92
N ILE A 123 20.10 -18.75 -1.75
CA ILE A 123 18.83 -18.64 -2.47
C ILE A 123 18.14 -17.31 -2.16
N TYR A 124 18.00 -16.96 -0.88
CA TYR A 124 17.35 -15.72 -0.48
C TYR A 124 18.14 -14.49 -0.91
N LEU A 125 19.47 -14.51 -0.83
CA LEU A 125 20.29 -13.41 -1.34
C LEU A 125 20.05 -13.18 -2.84
N LEU A 126 20.09 -14.25 -3.65
CA LEU A 126 19.82 -14.17 -5.08
C LEU A 126 18.38 -13.70 -5.37
N MET A 127 17.40 -14.22 -4.63
CA MET A 127 16.00 -13.84 -4.77
C MET A 127 15.77 -12.36 -4.45
N TYR A 128 16.38 -11.82 -3.39
CA TYR A 128 16.26 -10.41 -3.04
C TYR A 128 16.90 -9.52 -4.10
N VAL A 129 18.13 -9.85 -4.52
CA VAL A 129 18.85 -9.04 -5.53
C VAL A 129 18.16 -9.09 -6.89
N LEU A 130 17.91 -10.29 -7.43
CA LEU A 130 17.28 -10.46 -8.74
C LEU A 130 15.83 -10.00 -8.73
N GLY A 131 15.11 -10.25 -7.64
CA GLY A 131 13.73 -9.82 -7.47
C GLY A 131 13.58 -8.31 -7.45
N LEU A 132 14.45 -7.61 -6.73
CA LEU A 132 14.49 -6.14 -6.74
C LEU A 132 14.85 -5.60 -8.13
N VAL A 133 15.88 -6.15 -8.77
CA VAL A 133 16.26 -5.73 -10.13
C VAL A 133 15.10 -5.94 -11.10
N ALA A 134 14.46 -7.11 -11.07
CA ALA A 134 13.29 -7.39 -11.90
C ALA A 134 12.17 -6.39 -11.61
N TYR A 135 11.86 -6.13 -10.33
CA TYR A 135 10.86 -5.15 -9.92
C TYR A 135 11.14 -3.76 -10.53
N PHE A 136 12.37 -3.26 -10.40
CA PHE A 136 12.75 -1.97 -10.97
C PHE A 136 12.65 -1.96 -12.50
N VAL A 137 13.08 -3.04 -13.16
CA VAL A 137 12.97 -3.17 -14.62
C VAL A 137 11.51 -3.19 -15.05
N PHE A 138 10.64 -3.95 -14.38
CA PHE A 138 9.20 -3.97 -14.68
C PHE A 138 8.56 -2.59 -14.47
N ASN A 139 8.86 -1.92 -13.35
CA ASN A 139 8.36 -0.55 -13.13
C ASN A 139 8.89 0.45 -14.16
N MET A 140 10.14 0.30 -14.60
CA MET A 140 10.70 1.16 -15.65
C MET A 140 10.07 0.89 -17.02
N LEU A 141 9.76 -0.37 -17.33
CA LEU A 141 9.19 -0.78 -18.62
C LEU A 141 7.68 -0.51 -18.71
N PHE A 142 6.94 -0.72 -17.63
CA PHE A 142 5.47 -0.69 -17.62
C PHE A 142 4.88 0.44 -16.75
N GLY A 143 5.52 0.78 -15.63
CA GLY A 143 4.98 1.73 -14.65
C GLY A 143 4.94 3.19 -15.08
N GLY A 144 5.60 3.55 -16.18
CA GLY A 144 5.72 4.93 -16.63
C GLY A 144 6.46 5.83 -15.64
N THR A 145 6.70 7.09 -16.00
CA THR A 145 7.31 8.08 -15.10
C THR A 145 6.29 8.91 -14.34
N SER A 146 5.01 8.52 -14.40
CA SER A 146 3.89 9.25 -13.79
C SER A 146 3.84 9.05 -12.29
N THR A 147 4.06 10.11 -11.51
CA THR A 147 3.61 10.13 -10.10
C THR A 147 2.18 10.63 -10.04
N LEU A 148 1.31 9.90 -9.33
CA LEU A 148 -0.11 10.20 -9.16
C LEU A 148 -0.32 10.72 -7.75
N THR A 149 -0.67 12.00 -7.59
CA THR A 149 -1.00 12.58 -6.28
C THR A 149 -2.50 12.86 -6.21
N GLU A 150 -3.20 12.34 -5.20
CA GLU A 150 -4.61 12.65 -5.00
C GLU A 150 -4.80 14.12 -4.62
N LEU A 151 -5.62 14.84 -5.40
CA LEU A 151 -6.04 16.20 -5.08
C LEU A 151 -7.27 16.10 -4.17
N ASN A 152 -7.08 16.37 -2.88
CA ASN A 152 -8.14 16.39 -1.87
C ASN A 152 -7.88 17.50 -0.84
N ALA A 153 -8.78 17.65 0.14
CA ALA A 153 -8.63 18.66 1.19
C ALA A 153 -7.42 18.43 2.12
N ASN A 154 -6.93 17.20 2.22
CA ASN A 154 -5.80 16.78 3.05
C ASN A 154 -4.46 16.81 2.28
N LEU A 155 -4.39 17.58 1.18
CA LEU A 155 -3.17 17.69 0.40
C LEU A 155 -2.03 18.27 1.26
N ASP A 156 -0.87 17.59 1.25
CA ASP A 156 0.31 18.01 2.01
C ASP A 156 0.76 19.41 1.57
N ARG A 157 0.77 20.34 2.53
CA ARG A 157 1.06 21.77 2.29
C ARG A 157 2.51 22.05 1.95
N ASP A 158 3.40 21.12 2.30
CA ASP A 158 4.83 21.23 2.00
C ASP A 158 5.18 20.61 0.63
N SER A 159 4.22 19.98 -0.04
CA SER A 159 4.42 19.34 -1.35
C SER A 159 4.47 20.35 -2.51
N ASP A 160 5.26 20.03 -3.55
CA ASP A 160 5.32 20.81 -4.79
C ASP A 160 3.96 20.85 -5.53
N VAL A 161 3.11 19.85 -5.31
CA VAL A 161 1.73 19.81 -5.82
C VAL A 161 0.92 20.92 -5.17
N PHE A 162 0.95 21.04 -3.84
CA PHE A 162 0.23 22.09 -3.14
C PHE A 162 0.67 23.49 -3.61
N ARG A 163 1.97 23.71 -3.80
CA ARG A 163 2.48 24.99 -4.33
C ARG A 163 1.92 25.33 -5.71
N THR A 164 1.68 24.32 -6.54
CA THR A 164 1.12 24.48 -7.89
C THR A 164 -0.37 24.83 -7.85
N TYR A 165 -1.13 24.27 -6.90
CA TYR A 165 -2.57 24.48 -6.76
C TYR A 165 -2.96 25.45 -5.65
N ALA A 166 -2.00 26.15 -5.03
CA ALA A 166 -2.24 27.02 -3.88
C ALA A 166 -3.30 28.10 -4.15
N SER A 167 -3.35 28.64 -5.37
CA SER A 167 -4.36 29.61 -5.81
C SER A 167 -5.76 29.02 -6.00
N GLU A 168 -5.87 27.72 -6.28
CA GLU A 168 -7.12 27.01 -6.53
C GLU A 168 -7.51 26.05 -5.39
N TYR A 169 -6.82 26.07 -4.25
CA TYR A 169 -7.05 25.15 -3.14
C TYR A 169 -8.50 25.17 -2.62
N THR A 170 -9.11 26.36 -2.52
CA THR A 170 -10.53 26.48 -2.15
C THR A 170 -11.44 25.73 -3.13
N LYS A 171 -11.11 25.78 -4.42
CA LYS A 171 -11.84 25.08 -5.48
C LYS A 171 -11.64 23.56 -5.38
N ILE A 172 -10.44 23.09 -5.03
CA ILE A 172 -10.21 21.68 -4.70
C ILE A 172 -11.16 21.27 -3.57
N CYS A 173 -11.16 21.98 -2.45
CA CYS A 173 -12.00 21.66 -1.31
C CYS A 173 -13.49 21.64 -1.64
N ASP A 174 -13.97 22.54 -2.50
CA ASP A 174 -15.37 22.59 -2.94
C ASP A 174 -15.73 21.42 -3.88
N VAL A 175 -14.88 21.13 -4.86
CA VAL A 175 -15.11 20.08 -5.85
C VAL A 175 -14.95 18.69 -5.25
N THR A 176 -14.04 18.52 -4.28
CA THR A 176 -13.76 17.23 -3.62
C THR A 176 -14.65 16.96 -2.41
N ARG A 177 -15.71 17.76 -2.18
CA ARG A 177 -16.66 17.47 -1.09
C ARG A 177 -17.37 16.15 -1.35
N ASP A 178 -17.61 15.40 -0.27
CA ASP A 178 -18.31 14.11 -0.30
C ASP A 178 -19.62 14.18 -1.10
N ASN A 179 -20.41 15.24 -0.93
CA ASN A 179 -21.69 15.44 -1.62
C ASN A 179 -21.59 15.57 -3.15
N ASN A 180 -20.42 15.93 -3.68
CA ASN A 180 -20.19 16.13 -5.12
C ASN A 180 -19.41 14.96 -5.75
N VAL A 181 -18.54 14.32 -4.95
CA VAL A 181 -17.66 13.24 -5.35
C VAL A 181 -18.32 11.87 -5.30
N LEU A 182 -19.26 11.67 -4.38
CA LEU A 182 -20.01 10.41 -4.24
C LEU A 182 -21.09 10.31 -5.30
N SER A 183 -21.20 9.13 -5.91
CA SER A 183 -22.31 8.86 -6.81
C SER A 183 -23.63 8.94 -6.05
N PRO A 184 -24.75 9.33 -6.70
CA PRO A 184 -26.06 9.39 -6.04
C PRO A 184 -26.53 8.05 -5.47
N ASP A 185 -25.95 6.94 -5.93
CA ASP A 185 -26.21 5.58 -5.44
C ASP A 185 -25.21 5.14 -4.35
N GLY A 186 -24.20 5.96 -4.05
CA GLY A 186 -23.19 5.71 -3.03
C GLY A 186 -22.13 4.67 -3.38
N GLU A 187 -22.25 3.99 -4.52
CA GLU A 187 -21.35 2.90 -4.94
C GLU A 187 -20.00 3.36 -5.53
N TYR A 188 -19.90 4.59 -6.01
CA TYR A 188 -18.69 5.10 -6.70
C TYR A 188 -18.26 6.46 -6.15
N ARG A 189 -16.96 6.73 -6.21
CA ARG A 189 -16.36 8.03 -5.91
C ARG A 189 -15.47 8.50 -7.04
N ILE A 190 -15.48 9.81 -7.30
CA ILE A 190 -14.57 10.48 -8.22
C ILE A 190 -13.29 10.88 -7.46
N ILE A 191 -12.13 10.50 -7.99
CA ILE A 191 -10.84 10.94 -7.45
C ILE A 191 -10.11 11.74 -8.54
N LEU A 192 -9.63 12.91 -8.15
CA LEU A 192 -8.79 13.75 -8.98
C LEU A 192 -7.33 13.44 -8.67
N TYR A 193 -6.54 13.13 -9.69
CA TYR A 193 -5.10 12.90 -9.56
C TYR A 193 -4.31 13.97 -10.31
N ASP A 194 -3.35 14.60 -9.65
CA ASP A 194 -2.25 15.29 -10.32
C ASP A 194 -1.28 14.23 -10.85
N VAL A 195 -1.12 14.17 -12.16
CA VAL A 195 -0.15 13.31 -12.85
C VAL A 195 1.07 14.14 -13.15
N GLN A 196 2.21 13.86 -12.51
CA GLN A 196 3.48 14.46 -12.90
C GLN A 196 4.20 13.51 -13.85
N ASN A 197 4.32 13.92 -15.11
CA ASN A 197 5.07 13.21 -16.16
C ASN A 197 6.23 14.07 -16.65
N SER A 198 7.24 13.42 -17.23
CA SER A 198 8.47 14.04 -17.74
C SER A 198 8.23 15.12 -18.81
N ASP A 199 7.12 15.02 -19.57
CA ASP A 199 6.87 15.89 -20.72
C ASP A 199 5.95 17.08 -20.39
N LYS A 200 4.75 16.82 -19.86
CA LYS A 200 3.79 17.83 -19.37
C LYS A 200 2.85 17.12 -18.40
N GLY A 201 3.04 17.30 -17.09
CA GLY A 201 2.07 16.80 -16.10
C GLY A 201 0.65 17.33 -16.38
N GLY A 202 -0.37 16.66 -15.86
CA GLY A 202 -1.77 17.01 -16.09
C GLY A 202 -2.70 16.48 -15.01
N VAL A 203 -3.97 16.86 -15.04
CA VAL A 203 -4.97 16.36 -14.10
C VAL A 203 -5.74 15.20 -14.72
N SER A 204 -5.79 14.08 -14.02
CA SER A 204 -6.61 12.93 -14.38
C SER A 204 -7.83 12.81 -13.48
N ILE A 205 -8.98 12.55 -14.10
CA ILE A 205 -10.26 12.30 -13.43
C ILE A 205 -10.48 10.79 -13.46
N CYS A 206 -10.53 10.17 -12.29
CA CYS A 206 -10.69 8.74 -12.14
C CYS A 206 -11.93 8.42 -11.31
N VAL A 207 -12.57 7.28 -11.58
CA VAL A 207 -13.65 6.74 -10.78
C VAL A 207 -13.18 5.45 -10.11
N VAL A 208 -13.48 5.33 -8.82
CA VAL A 208 -13.10 4.20 -7.96
C VAL A 208 -14.35 3.75 -7.20
N PRO A 209 -14.54 2.44 -6.93
CA PRO A 209 -15.64 1.98 -6.08
C PRO A 209 -15.53 2.57 -4.67
N ASN A 210 -16.67 2.94 -4.10
CA ASN A 210 -16.78 3.47 -2.74
C ASN A 210 -17.20 2.37 -1.76
N GLY A 211 -16.75 2.46 -0.51
CA GLY A 211 -17.10 1.51 0.56
C GLY A 211 -16.24 0.24 0.65
N GLN A 212 -15.20 0.11 -0.18
CA GLN A 212 -14.22 -0.99 -0.09
C GLN A 212 -12.98 -0.65 0.75
N ASP A 213 -12.89 0.59 1.23
CA ASP A 213 -11.77 1.04 2.08
C ASP A 213 -11.98 0.59 3.53
N ILE A 214 -10.94 0.02 4.14
CA ILE A 214 -10.98 -0.43 5.54
C ILE A 214 -10.23 0.59 6.38
N LYS A 215 -10.96 1.36 7.20
CA LYS A 215 -10.38 2.30 8.17
C LYS A 215 -9.98 1.55 9.43
N LEU A 216 -8.68 1.53 9.72
CA LEU A 216 -8.14 1.01 10.98
C LEU A 216 -7.61 2.18 11.82
N ARG A 217 -7.26 1.89 13.08
CA ARG A 217 -6.86 2.92 14.05
C ARG A 217 -5.63 3.72 13.61
N PHE A 218 -4.67 3.08 12.96
CA PHE A 218 -3.37 3.67 12.60
C PHE A 218 -3.20 3.92 11.09
N PHE A 219 -3.93 3.18 10.26
CA PHE A 219 -3.83 3.26 8.80
C PHE A 219 -5.17 2.97 8.15
N THR A 220 -5.36 3.48 6.95
CA THR A 220 -6.49 3.16 6.09
C THR A 220 -5.99 2.29 4.94
N LEU A 221 -6.67 1.17 4.72
CA LEU A 221 -6.42 0.30 3.57
C LEU A 221 -7.32 0.78 2.43
N LYS A 222 -6.73 1.47 1.44
CA LYS A 222 -7.43 1.91 0.23
C LYS A 222 -7.42 0.80 -0.81
N GLN A 223 -8.56 0.56 -1.44
CA GLN A 223 -8.68 -0.49 -2.46
C GLN A 223 -7.77 -0.21 -3.66
N LYS A 224 -6.86 -1.15 -3.96
CA LYS A 224 -5.95 -1.11 -5.12
C LYS A 224 -6.53 -1.87 -6.33
N GLY A 225 -6.14 -1.50 -7.54
CA GLY A 225 -6.39 -2.28 -8.76
C GLY A 225 -7.75 -2.09 -9.44
N ILE A 226 -8.64 -1.23 -8.95
CA ILE A 226 -9.95 -0.96 -9.57
C ILE A 226 -10.11 0.54 -9.82
N ARG A 227 -9.65 0.99 -10.98
CA ARG A 227 -9.69 2.39 -11.38
C ARG A 227 -10.14 2.53 -12.83
N LYS A 228 -11.14 3.38 -13.08
CA LYS A 228 -11.52 3.78 -14.44
C LYS A 228 -11.12 5.24 -14.68
N THR A 229 -10.17 5.47 -15.58
CA THR A 229 -9.78 6.83 -15.99
C THR A 229 -10.81 7.38 -16.97
N ILE A 230 -11.47 8.46 -16.58
CA ILE A 230 -12.49 9.16 -17.37
C ILE A 230 -11.86 10.19 -18.29
N SER A 231 -10.86 10.91 -17.79
CA SER A 231 -10.10 11.88 -18.57
C SER A 231 -8.67 11.99 -18.06
N ASN A 232 -7.72 12.08 -18.97
CA ASN A 232 -6.29 12.31 -18.69
C ASN A 232 -5.77 13.62 -19.34
N LYS A 233 -6.69 14.49 -19.79
CA LYS A 233 -6.39 15.70 -20.58
C LYS A 233 -6.48 16.98 -19.75
N GLY A 234 -6.51 16.90 -18.43
CA GLY A 234 -6.54 18.07 -17.57
C GLY A 234 -5.22 18.83 -17.61
N ILE A 235 -5.30 20.15 -17.46
CA ILE A 235 -4.13 21.03 -17.42
C ILE A 235 -3.66 21.11 -15.96
N ARG A 236 -2.37 20.85 -15.72
CA ARG A 236 -1.78 20.96 -14.39
C ARG A 236 -1.87 22.39 -13.88
N GLY A 237 -2.31 22.55 -12.62
CA GLY A 237 -2.54 23.86 -11.98
C GLY A 237 -3.97 24.38 -12.11
N THR A 238 -4.82 23.76 -12.93
CA THR A 238 -6.26 24.08 -13.01
C THR A 238 -7.09 22.90 -12.53
N VAL A 239 -7.99 23.17 -11.58
CA VAL A 239 -8.89 22.18 -10.99
C VAL A 239 -10.11 22.02 -11.91
N PRO A 240 -10.37 20.82 -12.45
CA PRO A 240 -11.55 20.57 -13.26
C PRO A 240 -12.81 20.60 -12.40
N ASP A 241 -13.91 21.10 -12.96
CA ASP A 241 -15.23 20.95 -12.32
C ASP A 241 -15.72 19.53 -12.62
N VAL A 242 -16.09 18.78 -11.59
CA VAL A 242 -16.64 17.42 -11.73
C VAL A 242 -17.93 17.30 -10.94
N GLY A 243 -18.84 16.43 -11.39
CA GLY A 243 -20.06 16.10 -10.67
C GLY A 243 -20.76 14.91 -11.29
N TRP A 244 -21.68 14.31 -10.53
CA TRP A 244 -22.51 13.20 -11.01
C TRP A 244 -23.83 13.68 -11.58
N THR A 245 -24.34 12.96 -12.58
CA THR A 245 -25.73 13.08 -13.04
C THR A 245 -26.25 11.72 -13.49
N LYS A 246 -27.55 11.51 -13.30
CA LYS A 246 -28.27 10.36 -13.82
C LYS A 246 -28.87 10.72 -15.16
N GLU A 247 -28.66 9.88 -16.17
CA GLU A 247 -29.43 9.94 -17.40
C GLU A 247 -30.82 9.32 -17.20
N ASP A 248 -31.75 9.63 -18.10
CA ASP A 248 -33.16 9.20 -18.01
C ASP A 248 -33.35 7.67 -17.97
N ASP A 249 -32.33 6.91 -18.40
CA ASP A 249 -32.26 5.44 -18.37
C ASP A 249 -31.67 4.89 -17.05
N GLY A 250 -31.44 5.73 -16.05
CA GLY A 250 -30.85 5.34 -14.75
C GLY A 250 -29.33 5.11 -14.77
N THR A 251 -28.66 5.31 -15.91
CA THR A 251 -27.21 5.16 -16.03
C THR A 251 -26.47 6.31 -15.35
N LEU A 252 -25.45 5.98 -14.54
CA LEU A 252 -24.58 6.95 -13.88
C LEU A 252 -23.56 7.55 -14.87
N VAL A 253 -23.57 8.88 -14.96
CA VAL A 253 -22.69 9.64 -15.84
C VAL A 253 -21.90 10.67 -15.03
N VAL A 254 -20.60 10.73 -15.29
CA VAL A 254 -19.72 11.78 -14.75
C VAL A 254 -19.73 12.95 -15.72
N LEU A 255 -20.16 14.11 -15.23
CA LEU A 255 -19.99 15.39 -15.90
C LEU A 255 -18.66 16.00 -15.46
N TYR A 256 -17.87 16.44 -16.43
CA TYR A 256 -16.64 17.13 -16.13
C TYR A 256 -16.35 18.27 -17.11
N ARG A 257 -15.70 19.31 -16.58
CA ARG A 257 -15.16 20.44 -17.33
C ARG A 257 -13.70 20.62 -16.94
N LEU A 258 -12.80 20.51 -17.92
CA LEU A 258 -11.35 20.50 -17.69
C LEU A 258 -10.77 21.89 -17.35
N SER A 259 -11.40 22.97 -17.81
CA SER A 259 -11.04 24.37 -17.54
C SER A 259 -12.27 25.25 -17.73
N PRO A 260 -12.34 26.48 -17.18
CA PRO A 260 -13.51 27.36 -17.31
C PRO A 260 -13.93 27.62 -18.77
N GLU A 261 -12.97 27.61 -19.70
CA GLU A 261 -13.16 27.82 -21.14
C GLU A 261 -13.47 26.52 -21.92
N SER A 262 -13.40 25.36 -21.26
CA SER A 262 -13.63 24.06 -21.91
C SER A 262 -15.11 23.66 -21.93
N GLU A 263 -15.49 22.93 -22.97
CA GLU A 263 -16.84 22.36 -23.08
C GLU A 263 -17.11 21.32 -21.98
N LEU A 264 -18.38 21.25 -21.57
CA LEU A 264 -18.87 20.29 -20.59
C LEU A 264 -18.94 18.90 -21.24
N LYS A 265 -18.18 17.93 -20.72
CA LYS A 265 -18.13 16.56 -21.24
C LYS A 265 -18.86 15.60 -20.31
N LYS A 266 -19.43 14.56 -20.90
CA LYS A 266 -20.16 13.49 -20.20
C LYS A 266 -19.50 12.15 -20.51
N THR A 267 -19.38 11.26 -19.53
CA THR A 267 -18.89 9.90 -19.74
C THR A 267 -19.59 8.93 -18.82
N SER A 268 -20.10 7.83 -19.40
CA SER A 268 -20.85 6.81 -18.67
C SER A 268 -19.94 5.85 -17.90
N VAL A 269 -20.40 5.45 -16.72
CA VAL A 269 -19.72 4.51 -15.82
C VAL A 269 -20.54 3.20 -15.76
N THR A 270 -20.78 2.58 -16.91
CA THR A 270 -21.65 1.38 -16.99
C THR A 270 -20.92 0.07 -16.65
N VAL A 271 -19.59 0.01 -16.83
CA VAL A 271 -18.77 -1.17 -16.51
C VAL A 271 -17.44 -0.71 -15.91
N MET A 272 -17.10 -1.24 -14.73
CA MET A 272 -15.81 -1.07 -14.08
C MET A 272 -14.83 -2.18 -14.51
N PRO A 273 -13.54 -1.88 -14.65
CA PRO A 273 -12.54 -2.90 -14.96
C PRO A 273 -12.40 -3.92 -13.82
N GLN A 274 -12.01 -5.15 -14.15
CA GLN A 274 -11.66 -6.16 -13.15
C GLN A 274 -10.42 -5.74 -12.36
N LYS A 275 -10.29 -6.24 -11.12
CA LYS A 275 -9.18 -5.90 -10.24
C LYS A 275 -7.84 -6.34 -10.86
N GLN A 276 -6.97 -5.37 -11.11
CA GLN A 276 -5.61 -5.60 -11.57
C GLN A 276 -4.67 -5.85 -10.38
N TYR A 277 -4.17 -7.08 -10.27
CA TYR A 277 -3.29 -7.47 -9.15
C TYR A 277 -1.82 -7.13 -9.40
N LEU A 278 -1.44 -6.81 -10.65
CA LEU A 278 -0.07 -6.51 -11.04
C LEU A 278 0.23 -5.01 -11.12
N GLU A 279 -0.68 -4.17 -10.63
CA GLU A 279 -0.49 -2.70 -10.59
C GLU A 279 0.78 -2.32 -9.78
N PHE A 280 1.17 -3.13 -8.79
CA PHE A 280 2.41 -2.92 -8.04
C PHE A 280 3.71 -3.07 -8.86
N LEU A 281 3.64 -3.73 -10.03
CA LEU A 281 4.72 -3.84 -11.03
C LEU A 281 4.61 -2.77 -12.12
N GLY A 282 3.70 -1.79 -11.94
CA GLY A 282 3.44 -0.75 -12.92
C GLY A 282 2.59 -1.20 -14.10
N ILE A 283 2.00 -2.40 -14.06
CA ILE A 283 1.13 -2.90 -15.14
C ILE A 283 -0.28 -2.36 -14.91
N SER A 284 -0.65 -1.30 -15.62
CA SER A 284 -2.01 -0.71 -15.63
C SER A 284 -2.89 -1.29 -16.72
#